data_AF-A0A263E1A6-F1
#
_entry.id   AF-A0A263E1A6-F1
#
_cell.length_a   1.000
_cell.length_b   1.000
_cell.length_c   1.000
_cell.angle_alpha   90.00
_cell.angle_beta   90.00
_cell.angle_gamma   90.00
#
_symmetry.space_group_name_H-M   'P 1'
#
loop_
_entity.id
_entity.type
_entity.pdbx_description
1 polymer ?
#
loop_
_entity_poly.entity_id
_entity_poly.type
_entity_poly.pdbx_seq_one_letter_code
_entity_poly.pdbx_strand_id
1 'polypeptide(L)'
;MQDTPEFAELRSRLRRFVFPMSAAFMLWYLAYVLLASYAPEFMAIPVFGNINVGIVVGLLQFVTTFLITGLYVRYADTRLDPVAEKIRTRMEGY
;
A
#
# COMPACT_ATOMS: atom_id res chain seq x y z
N MET A 1 -4.01 -11.62 -25.93
CA MET A 1 -2.64 -12.02 -25.57
C MET A 1 -1.79 -10.75 -25.59
N GLN A 2 -1.68 -10.04 -24.47
CA GLN A 2 -0.98 -8.75 -24.38
C GLN A 2 0.27 -8.90 -23.52
N ASP A 3 1.33 -9.41 -24.15
CA ASP A 3 2.69 -9.48 -23.60
C ASP A 3 3.57 -8.52 -24.42
N THR A 4 3.40 -7.21 -24.19
CA THR A 4 4.33 -6.23 -24.75
C THR A 4 5.43 -5.97 -23.71
N PRO A 5 6.72 -6.02 -24.06
CA PRO A 5 7.84 -5.94 -23.10
C PRO A 5 7.85 -4.70 -22.18
N GLU A 6 7.27 -3.57 -22.60
CA GLU A 6 7.06 -2.38 -21.75
C GLU A 6 6.10 -2.65 -20.57
N PHE A 7 5.09 -3.50 -20.79
CA PHE A 7 4.21 -4.00 -19.73
C PHE A 7 4.88 -5.08 -18.87
N ALA A 8 6.00 -5.68 -19.25
CA ALA A 8 6.74 -6.53 -18.30
C ALA A 8 7.62 -5.66 -17.39
N GLU A 9 8.24 -4.61 -17.94
CA GLU A 9 9.21 -3.79 -17.23
C GLU A 9 8.58 -2.91 -16.14
N LEU A 10 7.45 -2.24 -16.41
CA LEU A 10 6.76 -1.51 -15.35
C LEU A 10 6.32 -2.47 -14.21
N ARG A 11 5.92 -3.72 -14.53
CA ARG A 11 5.35 -4.73 -13.60
C ARG A 11 6.42 -5.26 -12.69
N SER A 12 7.62 -5.46 -13.24
CA SER A 12 8.79 -5.81 -12.47
C SER A 12 9.20 -4.66 -11.54
N ARG A 13 9.22 -3.41 -12.03
CA ARG A 13 9.52 -2.21 -11.21
C ARG A 13 8.54 -2.06 -10.06
N LEU A 14 7.25 -2.31 -10.30
CA LEU A 14 6.26 -2.17 -9.25
C LEU A 14 6.27 -3.31 -8.25
N ARG A 15 6.43 -4.55 -8.73
CA ARG A 15 6.58 -5.69 -7.83
C ARG A 15 7.83 -5.54 -6.97
N ARG A 16 8.89 -4.91 -7.50
CA ARG A 16 10.10 -4.53 -6.78
C ARG A 16 9.91 -3.38 -5.79
N PHE A 17 8.81 -2.61 -5.90
CA PHE A 17 8.46 -1.54 -4.96
C PHE A 17 7.49 -2.02 -3.88
N VAL A 18 6.48 -2.81 -4.27
CA VAL A 18 5.45 -3.33 -3.36
C VAL A 18 5.99 -4.44 -2.47
N PHE A 19 6.82 -5.37 -2.97
CA PHE A 19 7.40 -6.42 -2.13
C PHE A 19 8.15 -5.88 -0.91
N PRO A 20 9.11 -4.93 -1.05
CA PRO A 20 9.78 -4.37 0.10
C PRO A 20 8.84 -3.55 0.99
N MET A 21 7.83 -2.86 0.44
CA MET A 21 6.82 -2.17 1.26
C MET A 21 5.97 -3.15 2.10
N SER A 22 5.51 -4.25 1.52
CA SER A 22 4.76 -5.28 2.26
C SER A 22 5.64 -5.96 3.32
N ALA A 23 6.91 -6.21 3.02
CA ALA A 23 7.86 -6.73 4.00
C ALA A 23 8.13 -5.72 5.13
N ALA A 24 8.28 -4.44 4.80
CA ALA A 24 8.42 -3.36 5.78
C ALA A 24 7.17 -3.22 6.65
N PHE A 25 5.96 -3.33 6.06
CA PHE A 25 4.70 -3.33 6.79
C PHE A 25 4.62 -4.52 7.77
N MET A 26 5.03 -5.71 7.33
CA MET A 26 5.07 -6.90 8.19
C MET A 26 6.04 -6.71 9.38
N LEU A 27 7.24 -6.21 9.11
CA LEU A 27 8.23 -5.88 10.14
C LEU A 27 7.71 -4.82 11.12
N TRP A 28 7.07 -3.77 10.60
CA TRP A 28 6.48 -2.69 11.40
C TRP A 28 5.30 -3.18 12.24
N TYR A 29 4.46 -4.07 11.69
CA TYR A 29 3.38 -4.73 12.43
C TYR A 29 3.93 -5.60 13.57
N LEU A 30 4.96 -6.41 13.31
CA LEU A 30 5.62 -7.19 14.35
C LEU A 30 6.24 -6.28 15.43
N ALA A 31 6.87 -5.18 15.03
CA ALA A 31 7.40 -4.19 15.97
C ALA A 31 6.28 -3.59 16.84
N TYR A 32 5.13 -3.25 16.25
CA TYR A 32 3.95 -2.79 17.00
C TYR A 32 3.46 -3.83 18.01
N VAL A 33 3.30 -5.10 17.59
CA VAL A 33 2.85 -6.18 18.48
C VAL A 33 3.83 -6.39 19.63
N LEU A 34 5.14 -6.42 19.33
CA LEU A 34 6.18 -6.54 20.34
C LEU A 34 6.19 -5.35 21.31
N LEU A 35 6.05 -4.12 20.81
CA LEU A 35 5.95 -2.93 21.66
C LEU A 35 4.70 -3.01 22.56
N ALA A 36 3.56 -3.42 22.01
CA ALA A 36 2.32 -3.58 22.75
C ALA A 36 2.43 -4.64 23.84
N SER A 37 3.16 -5.74 23.60
CA SER A 37 3.29 -6.83 24.55
C SER A 37 4.38 -6.61 25.60
N TYR A 38 5.52 -6.02 25.22
CA TYR A 38 6.68 -5.85 26.10
C TYR A 38 6.78 -4.46 26.73
N ALA A 39 6.22 -3.43 26.08
CA ALA A 39 6.28 -2.05 26.53
C ALA A 39 4.89 -1.37 26.53
N PRO A 40 3.90 -1.94 27.24
CA PRO A 40 2.56 -1.33 27.33
C PRO A 40 2.61 0.07 27.94
N GLU A 41 3.57 0.34 28.83
CA GLU A 41 3.77 1.69 29.40
C GLU A 41 4.21 2.70 28.35
N PHE A 42 5.03 2.29 27.38
CA PHE A 42 5.42 3.15 26.26
C PHE A 42 4.23 3.46 25.35
N MET A 43 3.38 2.47 25.11
CA MET A 43 2.14 2.65 24.33
C MET A 43 1.13 3.56 25.04
N ALA A 44 1.19 3.62 26.38
CA ALA A 44 0.38 4.51 27.20
C ALA A 44 0.90 5.95 27.27
N ILE A 45 2.11 6.24 26.78
CA ILE A 45 2.67 7.59 26.80
C ILE A 45 1.75 8.55 26.02
N PRO A 46 1.22 9.60 26.65
CA PRO A 46 0.40 10.59 25.99
C PRO A 46 1.28 11.48 25.08
N VAL A 47 0.86 11.65 23.83
CA VAL A 47 1.50 12.50 22.82
C VAL A 47 0.77 13.84 22.71
N PHE A 48 -0.56 13.82 22.70
CA PHE A 48 -1.37 15.04 22.64
C PHE A 48 -2.73 14.83 23.33
N GLY A 49 -2.94 15.49 24.47
CA GLY A 49 -4.15 15.26 25.28
C GLY A 49 -4.33 13.78 25.61
N ASN A 50 -5.49 13.21 25.22
CA ASN A 50 -5.82 11.80 25.42
C ASN A 50 -5.29 10.86 24.31
N ILE A 51 -4.53 11.37 23.34
CA ILE A 51 -3.91 10.56 22.28
C ILE A 51 -2.58 10.03 22.80
N ASN A 52 -2.46 8.71 22.92
CA ASN A 52 -1.23 8.04 23.30
C ASN A 52 -0.48 7.47 22.10
N VAL A 53 0.77 7.06 22.32
CA VAL A 53 1.63 6.47 21.28
C VAL A 53 0.96 5.25 20.64
N GLY A 54 0.28 4.41 21.42
CA GLY A 54 -0.43 3.24 20.90
C GLY A 54 -1.50 3.60 19.88
N ILE A 55 -2.29 4.64 20.14
CA ILE A 55 -3.30 5.17 19.21
C ILE A 55 -2.62 5.70 17.94
N VAL A 56 -1.53 6.46 18.07
CA VAL A 56 -0.81 7.02 16.91
C VAL A 56 -0.26 5.89 16.02
N VAL A 57 0.40 4.89 16.61
CA VAL A 57 0.98 3.78 15.86
C VAL A 57 -0.11 2.91 15.25
N GLY A 58 -1.22 2.69 15.97
CA GLY A 58 -2.40 2.02 15.44
C GLY A 58 -3.03 2.76 14.24
N LEU A 59 -3.12 4.09 14.28
CA LEU A 59 -3.60 4.89 13.15
C LEU A 59 -2.64 4.82 11.95
N LEU A 60 -1.33 4.84 12.20
CA LEU A 60 -0.31 4.64 11.18
C LEU A 60 -0.45 3.30 10.46
N GLN A 61 -0.86 2.23 11.15
CA GLN A 61 -1.15 0.93 10.53
C GLN A 61 -2.25 1.04 9.47
N PHE A 62 -3.36 1.71 9.79
CA PHE A 62 -4.44 1.96 8.83
C PHE A 62 -3.95 2.80 7.65
N VAL A 63 -3.30 3.92 7.93
CA VAL A 63 -2.76 4.81 6.88
C VAL A 63 -1.85 4.03 5.95
N THR A 64 -0.94 3.20 6.48
CA THR A 64 -0.02 2.40 5.66
C THR A 64 -0.76 1.36 4.80
N THR A 65 -1.79 0.72 5.34
CA THR A 65 -2.63 -0.23 4.60
C THR A 65 -3.35 0.45 3.44
N PHE A 66 -3.94 1.62 3.68
CA PHE A 66 -4.56 2.43 2.64
C PHE A 66 -3.54 2.93 1.62
N LEU A 67 -2.34 3.30 2.05
CA LEU A 67 -1.25 3.74 1.17
C LEU A 67 -0.82 2.62 0.23
N ILE A 68 -0.61 1.40 0.76
CA ILE A 68 -0.25 0.22 -0.04
C ILE A 68 -1.37 -0.11 -1.03
N THR A 69 -2.63 -0.10 -0.58
CA THR A 69 -3.79 -0.39 -1.43
C THR A 69 -3.98 0.69 -2.50
N GLY A 70 -3.85 1.97 -2.14
CA GLY A 70 -3.96 3.09 -3.07
C GLY A 70 -2.81 3.13 -4.07
N LEU A 71 -1.58 2.83 -3.65
CA LEU A 71 -0.44 2.65 -4.56
C LEU A 71 -0.67 1.49 -5.53
N TYR A 72 -1.24 0.38 -5.04
CA TYR A 72 -1.63 -0.75 -5.88
C TYR A 72 -2.70 -0.36 -6.91
N VAL A 73 -3.80 0.28 -6.47
CA VAL A 73 -4.91 0.68 -7.36
C VAL A 73 -4.46 1.74 -8.36
N ARG A 74 -3.78 2.80 -7.91
CA ARG A 74 -3.25 3.85 -8.79
C ARG A 74 -2.35 3.27 -9.86
N TYR A 75 -1.53 2.29 -9.50
CA TYR A 75 -0.68 1.60 -10.46
C TYR A 75 -1.44 0.65 -11.38
N ALA A 76 -2.44 -0.06 -10.85
CA ALA A 76 -3.31 -0.91 -11.64
C ALA A 76 -4.06 -0.07 -12.68
N ASP A 77 -4.59 1.10 -12.31
CA ASP A 77 -5.20 2.09 -13.21
C ASP A 77 -4.22 2.58 -14.26
N THR A 78 -2.98 2.96 -13.89
CA THR A 78 -1.97 3.37 -14.90
C THR A 78 -1.65 2.27 -15.91
N ARG A 79 -2.00 1.00 -15.61
CA ARG A 79 -1.85 -0.15 -16.50
C ARG A 79 -3.14 -0.64 -17.15
N LEU A 80 -4.30 -0.38 -16.55
CA LEU A 80 -5.63 -0.80 -17.01
C LEU A 80 -6.28 0.28 -17.89
N ASP A 81 -5.98 1.55 -17.67
CA ASP A 81 -6.46 2.67 -18.49
C ASP A 81 -6.12 2.54 -19.99
N PRO A 82 -4.93 2.08 -20.43
CA PRO A 82 -4.69 1.83 -21.86
C PRO A 82 -5.48 0.64 -22.43
N VAL A 83 -6.06 -0.22 -21.57
CA VAL A 83 -6.97 -1.31 -21.98
C VAL A 83 -8.40 -0.77 -22.08
N ALA A 84 -8.83 0.08 -21.16
CA ALA A 84 -10.13 0.75 -21.19
C ALA A 84 -10.27 1.69 -22.40
N GLU A 85 -9.24 2.46 -22.71
CA GLU A 85 -9.21 3.36 -23.89
C GLU A 85 -9.34 2.54 -25.20
N LYS A 86 -8.63 1.41 -25.31
CA LYS A 86 -8.72 0.51 -26.49
C LYS A 86 -10.08 -0.15 -26.67
N ILE A 87 -10.81 -0.39 -25.58
CA ILE A 87 -12.17 -0.94 -25.64
C ILE A 87 -13.17 0.16 -26.01
N ARG A 88 -13.01 1.38 -25.48
CA ARG A 88 -13.87 2.53 -25.82
C ARG A 88 -13.75 2.92 -27.29
N THR A 89 -12.54 2.98 -27.86
CA THR A 89 -12.33 3.25 -29.29
C THR A 89 -12.89 2.17 -30.21
N ARG A 90 -13.02 0.91 -29.74
CA ARG A 90 -13.66 -0.17 -30.52
C ARG A 90 -15.19 -0.16 -30.41
N MET A 91 -15.75 0.41 -29.33
CA MET A 91 -17.20 0.50 -29.11
C MET A 91 -17.82 1.77 -29.67
N GLU A 92 -17.07 2.88 -29.79
CA GLU A 92 -17.53 4.13 -30.43
C GLU A 92 -17.41 4.10 -31.96
N GLY A 93 -16.88 3.02 -32.53
CA GLY A 93 -16.69 2.82 -33.98
C GLY A 93 -17.73 1.92 -34.66
N TYR A 94 -18.82 1.57 -33.98
CA TYR A 94 -19.99 0.86 -34.52
C TYR A 94 -21.26 1.67 -34.25
#